data_AF-A0A318NHI1-F1
#
_entry.id   AF-A0A318NHI1-F1
#
_cell.length_a   1.000
_cell.length_b   1.000
_cell.length_c   1.000
_cell.angle_alpha   90.00
_cell.angle_beta   90.00
_cell.angle_gamma   90.00
#
_symmetry.space_group_name_H-M   'P 1'
#
loop_
_entity.id
_entity.type
_entity.pdbx_description
1 polymer ?
#
loop_
_entity_poly.entity_id
_entity_poly.type
_entity_poly.pdbx_seq_one_letter_code
_entity_poly.pdbx_strand_id
1 'polypeptide(L)'
;MTVALLLSLAGLALIDSTSIGTLFIPVWLLLAPGPVNARRILGYLATIAAFYLAVGLLLVWGGSRLADALGGALDNRGVLWAQLVLGVAMLALSFRYDGKRRPRTGGVLRWRDRATAGDSSARWLVGLALLAALAEVATMLPYLGAVGLLATSGVGAVAVVVLLAGYCLVMVLPAVLLLAARVARPALVEPVLARLNAWIVTKAGNALGWILGIAGFLIARDAAARLELFDLIGR
;
A
#
# COMPACT_ATOMS: atom_id res chain seq x y z
N MET A 1 20.79 -17.67 -1.25
CA MET A 1 20.12 -16.36 -1.48
C MET A 1 20.66 -15.78 -2.77
N THR A 2 19.81 -15.39 -3.71
CA THR A 2 20.25 -14.82 -5.00
C THR A 2 20.42 -13.30 -4.89
N VAL A 3 21.39 -12.74 -5.61
CA VAL A 3 21.58 -11.28 -5.70
C VAL A 3 20.33 -10.59 -6.25
N ALA A 4 19.67 -11.22 -7.22
CA ALA A 4 18.42 -10.73 -7.81
C ALA A 4 17.30 -10.56 -6.76
N LEU A 5 17.15 -11.50 -5.82
CA LEU A 5 16.16 -11.40 -4.75
C LEU A 5 16.47 -10.21 -3.83
N LEU A 6 17.72 -10.05 -3.42
CA LEU A 6 18.14 -8.92 -2.57
C LEU A 6 17.90 -7.57 -3.24
N LEU A 7 18.26 -7.44 -4.52
CA LEU A 7 18.02 -6.22 -5.28
C LEU A 7 16.53 -5.93 -5.46
N SER A 8 15.72 -6.97 -5.71
CA SER A 8 14.26 -6.83 -5.82
C SER A 8 13.65 -6.36 -4.51
N LEU A 9 14.05 -6.98 -3.39
CA LEU A 9 13.58 -6.59 -2.05
C LEU A 9 14.01 -5.17 -1.69
N ALA A 10 15.25 -4.79 -1.98
CA ALA A 10 15.74 -3.43 -1.76
C ALA A 10 14.98 -2.41 -2.61
N GLY A 11 14.77 -2.70 -3.90
CA GLY A 11 14.00 -1.83 -4.80
C GLY A 11 12.56 -1.64 -4.33
N LEU A 12 11.88 -2.74 -3.95
CA LEU A 12 10.52 -2.69 -3.41
C LEU A 12 10.46 -1.94 -2.08
N ALA A 13 11.43 -2.13 -1.18
CA ALA A 13 11.51 -1.42 0.10
C ALA A 13 11.72 0.09 -0.11
N LEU A 14 12.51 0.49 -1.11
CA LEU A 14 12.70 1.89 -1.45
C LEU A 14 11.41 2.51 -2.01
N ILE A 15 10.66 1.79 -2.84
CA ILE A 15 9.34 2.24 -3.30
C ILE A 15 8.41 2.44 -2.08
N ASP A 16 8.36 1.47 -1.17
CA ASP A 16 7.49 1.55 0.01
C ASP A 16 7.95 2.60 1.03
N SER A 17 9.24 2.94 1.07
CA SER A 17 9.79 4.03 1.88
C SER A 17 9.30 5.42 1.47
N THR A 18 8.75 5.55 0.25
CA THR A 18 8.14 6.78 -0.26
C THR A 18 6.61 6.81 -0.12
N SER A 19 6.02 5.77 0.48
CA SER A 19 4.59 5.65 0.64
C SER A 19 4.03 6.68 1.64
N ILE A 20 2.72 6.90 1.55
CA ILE A 20 2.00 7.87 2.40
C ILE A 20 2.10 7.45 3.88
N GLY A 21 2.07 6.15 4.19
CA GLY A 21 2.19 5.69 5.57
C GLY A 21 3.60 5.93 6.16
N THR A 22 4.65 5.72 5.35
CA THR A 22 6.03 5.65 5.85
C THR A 22 6.75 6.99 5.83
N LEU A 23 6.43 7.89 4.88
CA LEU A 23 7.11 9.18 4.74
C LEU A 23 6.20 10.37 5.03
N PHE A 24 4.94 10.34 4.59
CA PHE A 24 4.05 11.50 4.74
C PHE A 24 3.69 11.80 6.19
N ILE A 25 3.31 10.78 6.99
CA ILE A 25 3.00 10.97 8.41
C ILE A 25 4.22 11.52 9.18
N PRO A 26 5.44 10.95 9.05
CA PRO A 26 6.63 11.53 9.68
C PRO A 26 6.95 12.96 9.22
N VAL A 27 6.86 13.26 7.92
CA VAL A 27 7.09 14.61 7.40
C VAL A 27 6.08 15.60 7.99
N TRP A 28 4.81 15.21 8.09
CA TRP A 28 3.77 16.02 8.70
C TRP A 28 4.03 16.26 10.19
N LEU A 29 4.45 15.22 10.93
CA LEU A 29 4.84 15.35 12.35
C LEU A 29 6.08 16.24 12.55
N LEU A 30 7.04 16.22 11.62
CA LEU A 30 8.25 17.06 11.68
C LEU A 30 7.98 18.54 11.34
N LEU A 31 6.90 18.82 10.62
CA LEU A 31 6.42 20.17 10.30
C LEU A 31 5.41 20.72 11.31
N ALA A 32 4.98 19.92 12.29
CA ALA A 32 4.05 20.37 13.31
C ALA A 32 4.66 21.52 14.13
N PRO A 33 3.88 22.57 14.45
CA PRO A 33 4.38 23.69 15.24
C PRO A 33 4.79 23.24 16.65
N GLY A 34 6.02 23.55 17.05
CA GLY A 34 6.57 23.21 18.37
C GLY A 34 7.88 22.41 18.32
N PRO A 35 8.40 21.98 19.49
CA PRO A 35 9.63 21.20 19.55
C PRO A 35 9.43 19.79 18.96
N VAL A 36 10.42 19.32 18.21
CA VAL A 36 10.39 17.99 17.60
C VAL A 36 10.49 16.92 18.68
N ASN A 37 9.44 16.11 18.82
CA ASN A 37 9.42 15.02 19.77
C ASN A 37 9.93 13.72 19.12
N ALA A 38 11.25 13.55 19.10
CA ALA A 38 11.91 12.40 18.48
C ALA A 38 11.38 11.06 19.00
N ARG A 39 11.05 10.96 20.30
CA ARG A 39 10.48 9.74 20.91
C ARG A 39 9.15 9.35 20.28
N ARG A 40 8.26 10.32 20.03
CA ARG A 40 6.96 10.07 19.37
C ARG A 40 7.14 9.57 17.95
N ILE A 41 8.05 10.17 17.19
CA ILE A 41 8.31 9.82 15.79
C ILE A 41 8.99 8.43 15.70
N LEU A 42 9.98 8.16 16.54
CA LEU A 42 10.60 6.83 16.62
C LEU A 42 9.61 5.77 17.08
N GLY A 43 8.73 6.07 18.03
CA GLY A 43 7.65 5.17 18.46
C GLY A 43 6.69 4.84 17.31
N TYR A 44 6.31 5.84 16.50
CA TYR A 44 5.53 5.64 15.28
C TYR A 44 6.26 4.73 14.27
N LEU A 45 7.53 5.02 13.97
CA LEU A 45 8.33 4.25 13.01
C LEU A 45 8.56 2.80 13.48
N ALA A 46 8.76 2.60 14.78
CA ALA A 46 8.87 1.27 15.37
C ALA A 46 7.54 0.51 15.28
N THR A 47 6.42 1.19 15.53
CA THR A 47 5.09 0.59 15.46
C THR A 47 4.77 0.14 14.04
N ILE A 48 4.99 0.99 13.03
CA ILE A 48 4.72 0.63 11.63
C ILE A 48 5.67 -0.48 11.14
N ALA A 49 6.95 -0.44 11.50
CA ALA A 49 7.89 -1.51 11.16
C ALA A 49 7.51 -2.85 11.80
N ALA A 50 7.13 -2.85 13.08
CA ALA A 50 6.68 -4.05 13.78
C ALA A 50 5.36 -4.58 13.22
N PHE A 51 4.42 -3.69 12.88
CA PHE A 51 3.16 -4.06 12.25
C PHE A 51 3.38 -4.72 10.90
N TYR A 52 4.18 -4.10 10.03
CA TYR A 52 4.52 -4.69 8.73
C TYR A 52 5.21 -6.03 8.91
N LEU A 53 6.24 -6.13 9.75
CA LEU A 53 6.91 -7.39 10.05
C LEU A 53 5.93 -8.47 10.49
N ALA A 54 5.05 -8.19 11.46
CA ALA A 54 4.04 -9.13 11.93
C ALA A 54 3.10 -9.58 10.82
N VAL A 55 2.60 -8.65 10.00
CA VAL A 55 1.74 -8.94 8.85
C VAL A 55 2.48 -9.79 7.82
N GLY A 56 3.72 -9.49 7.47
CA GLY A 56 4.49 -10.30 6.52
C GLY A 56 4.74 -11.71 7.02
N LEU A 57 5.09 -11.88 8.29
CA LEU A 57 5.26 -13.20 8.89
C LEU A 57 3.94 -13.99 8.89
N LEU A 58 2.83 -13.32 9.23
CA LEU A 58 1.49 -13.89 9.16
C LEU A 58 1.12 -14.27 7.72
N LEU A 59 1.51 -13.49 6.71
CA LEU A 59 1.23 -13.79 5.31
C LEU A 59 2.11 -14.92 4.76
N VAL A 60 3.40 -14.95 5.07
CA VAL A 60 4.29 -16.04 4.61
C VAL A 60 3.86 -17.39 5.18
N TRP A 61 3.54 -17.46 6.46
CA TRP A 61 3.22 -18.74 7.13
C TRP A 61 1.73 -19.03 7.29
N GLY A 62 0.88 -18.00 7.26
CA GLY A 62 -0.57 -18.15 7.23
C GLY A 62 -1.12 -18.26 5.82
N GLY A 63 -0.46 -17.64 4.83
CA GLY A 63 -0.88 -17.68 3.43
C GLY A 63 -0.88 -19.08 2.84
N SER A 64 0.15 -19.90 3.12
CA SER A 64 0.18 -21.30 2.67
C SER A 64 -0.94 -22.14 3.29
N ARG A 65 -1.16 -22.02 4.61
CA ARG A 65 -2.24 -22.72 5.31
C ARG A 65 -3.63 -22.31 4.81
N LEU A 66 -3.80 -21.02 4.50
CA LEU A 66 -5.05 -20.49 3.96
C LEU A 66 -5.24 -20.94 2.50
N ALA A 67 -4.20 -20.93 1.69
CA ALA A 67 -4.23 -21.42 0.32
C ALA A 67 -4.55 -22.93 0.25
N ASP A 68 -3.94 -23.74 1.13
CA ASP A 68 -4.20 -25.17 1.22
C ASP A 68 -5.65 -25.46 1.67
N ALA A 69 -6.17 -24.67 2.62
CA ALA A 69 -7.55 -24.77 3.07
C ALA A 69 -8.57 -24.30 2.03
N LEU A 70 -8.19 -23.37 1.15
CA LEU A 70 -9.04 -22.77 0.11
C LEU A 70 -8.81 -23.37 -1.29
N GLY A 71 -7.88 -24.31 -1.46
CA GLY A 71 -7.41 -24.79 -2.77
C GLY A 71 -8.51 -25.28 -3.70
N GLY A 72 -9.56 -25.92 -3.16
CA GLY A 72 -10.73 -26.33 -3.96
C GLY A 72 -11.74 -25.20 -4.26
N ALA A 73 -11.73 -24.12 -3.47
CA ALA A 73 -12.66 -23.00 -3.61
C ALA A 73 -12.12 -21.89 -4.54
N LEU A 74 -10.80 -21.72 -4.63
CA LEU A 74 -10.16 -20.67 -5.45
C LEU A 74 -10.22 -20.94 -6.96
N ASP A 75 -10.42 -22.20 -7.37
CA ASP A 75 -10.67 -22.60 -8.77
C ASP A 75 -12.16 -22.61 -9.13
N ASN A 76 -13.04 -22.28 -8.19
CA ASN A 76 -14.47 -22.15 -8.50
C ASN A 76 -14.67 -20.97 -9.46
N ARG A 77 -15.37 -21.23 -10.56
CA ARG A 77 -15.79 -20.20 -11.54
C ARG A 77 -16.39 -18.97 -10.87
N GLY A 78 -17.17 -19.12 -9.80
CA GLY A 78 -17.74 -17.99 -9.06
C GLY A 78 -16.69 -17.08 -8.42
N VAL A 79 -15.63 -17.67 -7.86
CA VAL A 79 -14.51 -16.93 -7.25
C VAL A 79 -13.68 -16.22 -8.31
N LEU A 80 -13.44 -16.87 -9.46
CA LEU A 80 -12.77 -16.25 -10.60
C LEU A 80 -13.55 -15.05 -11.16
N TRP A 81 -14.88 -15.16 -11.28
CA TRP A 81 -15.72 -14.03 -11.66
C TRP A 81 -15.69 -12.91 -10.63
N ALA A 82 -15.72 -13.23 -9.33
CA ALA A 82 -15.58 -12.23 -8.28
C ALA A 82 -14.21 -11.53 -8.33
N GLN A 83 -13.12 -12.27 -8.56
CA GLN A 83 -11.78 -11.74 -8.77
C GLN A 83 -11.72 -10.82 -10.00
N LEU A 84 -12.33 -11.21 -11.11
CA LEU A 84 -12.41 -10.41 -12.32
C LEU A 84 -13.15 -9.09 -12.07
N VAL A 85 -14.33 -9.15 -11.44
CA VAL A 85 -15.13 -7.96 -11.08
C VAL A 85 -14.35 -7.04 -10.16
N LEU A 86 -13.64 -7.61 -9.17
CA LEU A 86 -12.79 -6.84 -8.26
C LEU A 86 -11.67 -6.11 -9.01
N GLY A 87 -10.94 -6.81 -9.87
CA GLY A 87 -9.87 -6.22 -10.68
C GLY A 87 -10.36 -5.12 -11.61
N VAL A 88 -11.49 -5.35 -12.29
CA VAL A 88 -12.14 -4.34 -13.16
C VAL A 88 -12.63 -3.15 -12.35
N ALA A 89 -13.20 -3.36 -11.17
CA ALA A 89 -13.63 -2.28 -10.29
C ALA A 89 -12.44 -1.42 -9.84
N MET A 90 -11.34 -2.03 -9.38
CA MET A 90 -10.11 -1.32 -9.02
C MET A 90 -9.57 -0.50 -10.20
N LEU A 91 -9.52 -1.11 -11.39
CA LEU A 91 -9.10 -0.42 -12.61
C LEU A 91 -10.02 0.76 -12.94
N ALA A 92 -11.35 0.58 -12.87
CA ALA A 92 -12.31 1.66 -13.11
C ALA A 92 -12.18 2.81 -12.09
N LEU A 93 -11.93 2.46 -10.82
CA LEU A 93 -11.72 3.43 -9.75
C LEU A 93 -10.42 4.21 -9.91
N SER A 94 -9.38 3.61 -10.51
CA SER A 94 -8.11 4.29 -10.78
C SER A 94 -8.30 5.59 -11.57
N PHE A 95 -9.21 5.60 -12.55
CA PHE A 95 -9.52 6.77 -13.38
C PHE A 95 -10.20 7.90 -12.59
N ARG A 96 -10.77 7.62 -11.41
CA ARG A 96 -11.32 8.66 -10.54
C ARG A 96 -10.24 9.43 -9.77
N TYR A 97 -9.04 8.85 -9.65
CA TYR A 97 -7.87 9.46 -9.00
C TYR A 97 -7.01 10.29 -9.98
N ASP A 98 -7.47 10.52 -11.21
CA ASP A 98 -6.78 11.34 -12.20
C ASP A 98 -6.58 12.79 -11.70
N GLY A 99 -5.30 13.20 -11.60
CA GLY A 99 -4.84 14.44 -10.98
C GLY A 99 -5.30 15.74 -11.66
N LYS A 100 -6.05 15.65 -12.77
CA LYS A 100 -6.68 16.79 -13.45
C LYS A 100 -7.92 17.34 -12.72
N ARG A 101 -8.51 16.58 -11.81
CA ARG A 101 -9.61 17.09 -10.98
C ARG A 101 -9.01 17.83 -9.79
N ARG A 102 -9.02 19.17 -9.85
CA ARG A 102 -8.79 20.05 -8.68
C ARG A 102 -9.42 19.39 -7.45
N PRO A 103 -8.71 19.27 -6.31
CA PRO A 103 -9.33 18.79 -5.10
C PRO A 103 -10.48 19.74 -4.82
N ARG A 104 -11.71 19.28 -5.01
CA ARG A 104 -12.88 20.02 -4.58
C ARG A 104 -12.71 20.09 -3.08
N THR A 105 -12.30 21.23 -2.57
CA THR A 105 -12.13 21.54 -1.14
C THR A 105 -13.44 21.35 -0.34
N GLY A 106 -14.57 21.08 -1.01
CA GLY A 106 -15.82 20.62 -0.40
C GLY A 106 -16.16 19.13 -0.57
N GLY A 107 -15.25 18.31 -1.09
CA GLY A 107 -15.45 16.87 -1.28
C GLY A 107 -15.48 16.13 0.05
N VAL A 108 -14.42 16.22 0.85
CA VAL A 108 -14.34 15.55 2.16
C VAL A 108 -15.44 16.04 3.11
N LEU A 109 -15.81 17.33 3.05
CA LEU A 109 -16.93 17.89 3.82
C LEU A 109 -18.29 17.36 3.33
N ARG A 110 -18.57 17.33 2.01
CA ARG A 110 -19.80 16.70 1.47
C ARG A 110 -19.84 15.17 1.62
N TRP A 111 -18.70 14.52 1.79
CA TRP A 111 -18.60 13.08 2.07
C TRP A 111 -18.88 12.80 3.53
N ARG A 112 -18.42 13.68 4.44
CA ARG A 112 -18.82 13.69 5.84
C ARG A 112 -20.32 13.96 5.97
N ASP A 113 -20.83 14.99 5.28
CA ASP A 113 -22.25 15.36 5.29
C ASP A 113 -23.15 14.25 4.72
N ARG A 114 -22.67 13.42 3.78
CA ARG A 114 -23.44 12.25 3.27
C ARG A 114 -23.32 11.00 4.13
N ALA A 115 -22.29 10.88 4.96
CA ALA A 115 -22.18 9.82 5.95
C ALA A 115 -22.96 10.16 7.23
N THR A 116 -23.16 11.44 7.55
CA THR A 116 -23.96 11.91 8.69
C THR A 116 -25.39 12.29 8.35
N ALA A 117 -25.73 12.55 7.08
CA ALA A 117 -27.12 12.59 6.63
C ALA A 117 -27.64 11.14 6.62
N GLY A 118 -28.61 10.86 7.49
CA GLY A 118 -29.11 9.52 7.85
C GLY A 118 -29.84 8.74 6.74
N ASP A 119 -29.42 8.87 5.49
CA ASP A 119 -29.95 8.15 4.32
C ASP A 119 -28.87 7.38 3.54
N SER A 120 -27.64 7.28 4.08
CA SER A 120 -26.63 6.41 3.50
C SER A 120 -26.97 4.95 3.82
N SER A 121 -27.59 4.25 2.87
CA SER A 121 -27.88 2.82 2.99
C SER A 121 -26.63 2.06 3.44
N ALA A 122 -26.77 1.08 4.33
CA ALA A 122 -25.64 0.29 4.85
C ALA A 122 -24.72 -0.26 3.73
N ARG A 123 -25.29 -0.55 2.55
CA ARG A 123 -24.57 -0.97 1.34
C ARG A 123 -23.58 0.07 0.81
N TRP A 124 -23.90 1.36 0.90
CA TRP A 124 -23.00 2.45 0.51
C TRP A 124 -21.81 2.59 1.48
N LEU A 125 -22.08 2.50 2.79
CA LEU A 125 -21.03 2.54 3.81
C LEU A 125 -20.10 1.33 3.71
N VAL A 126 -20.66 0.13 3.50
CA VAL A 126 -19.89 -1.10 3.22
C VAL A 126 -19.04 -0.93 1.95
N GLY A 127 -19.63 -0.40 0.87
CA GLY A 127 -18.90 -0.11 -0.37
C GLY A 127 -17.74 0.86 -0.14
N LEU A 128 -17.94 1.90 0.66
CA LEU A 128 -16.88 2.86 1.00
C LEU A 128 -15.77 2.23 1.85
N ALA A 129 -16.12 1.42 2.84
CA ALA A 129 -15.15 0.70 3.67
C ALA A 129 -14.32 -0.29 2.84
N LEU A 130 -14.96 -1.02 1.93
CA LEU A 130 -14.27 -1.93 1.01
C LEU A 130 -13.32 -1.17 0.09
N LEU A 131 -13.73 -0.02 -0.44
CA LEU A 131 -12.86 0.84 -1.25
C LEU A 131 -11.65 1.37 -0.48
N ALA A 132 -11.85 1.78 0.78
CA ALA A 132 -10.77 2.23 1.64
C ALA A 132 -9.80 1.08 1.97
N ALA A 133 -10.31 -0.10 2.29
CA ALA A 133 -9.51 -1.30 2.51
C ALA A 133 -8.74 -1.73 1.26
N LEU A 134 -9.36 -1.66 0.08
CA LEU A 134 -8.69 -1.93 -1.21
C LEU A 134 -7.60 -0.91 -1.51
N ALA A 135 -7.82 0.37 -1.20
CA ALA A 135 -6.81 1.40 -1.34
C ALA A 135 -5.62 1.17 -0.38
N GLU A 136 -5.89 0.79 0.88
CA GLU A 136 -4.88 0.40 1.86
C GLU A 136 -4.07 -0.80 1.37
N VAL A 137 -4.73 -1.86 0.88
CA VAL A 137 -4.07 -3.05 0.31
C VAL A 137 -3.24 -2.67 -0.93
N ALA A 138 -3.74 -1.80 -1.79
CA ALA A 138 -3.00 -1.30 -2.95
C ALA A 138 -1.76 -0.48 -2.52
N THR A 139 -1.83 0.27 -1.41
CA THR A 139 -0.64 0.94 -0.88
C THR A 139 0.39 -0.02 -0.29
N MET A 140 -0.04 -1.20 0.15
CA MET A 140 0.86 -2.28 0.59
C MET A 140 1.38 -3.14 -0.58
N LEU A 141 1.00 -2.86 -1.83
CA LEU A 141 1.36 -3.73 -2.98
C LEU A 141 2.87 -4.01 -3.11
N PRO A 142 3.78 -3.03 -2.94
CA PRO A 142 5.22 -3.31 -2.95
C PRO A 142 5.64 -4.30 -1.86
N TYR A 143 5.05 -4.17 -0.66
CA TYR A 143 5.28 -5.06 0.46
C TYR A 143 4.73 -6.47 0.21
N LEU A 144 3.49 -6.57 -0.30
CA LEU A 144 2.86 -7.84 -0.65
C LEU A 144 3.64 -8.57 -1.76
N GLY A 145 4.17 -7.82 -2.74
CA GLY A 145 5.09 -8.37 -3.74
C GLY A 145 6.36 -8.93 -3.13
N ALA A 146 6.97 -8.22 -2.17
CA ALA A 146 8.15 -8.70 -1.45
C ALA A 146 7.88 -9.97 -0.63
N VAL A 147 6.73 -10.02 0.06
CA VAL A 147 6.26 -11.19 0.79
C VAL A 147 6.03 -12.38 -0.16
N GLY A 148 5.40 -12.15 -1.31
CA GLY A 148 5.18 -13.18 -2.33
C GLY A 148 6.50 -13.75 -2.87
N LEU A 149 7.46 -12.88 -3.22
CA LEU A 149 8.80 -13.29 -3.65
C LEU A 149 9.51 -14.14 -2.58
N LEU A 150 9.41 -13.74 -1.31
CA LEU A 150 10.01 -14.50 -0.21
C LEU A 150 9.34 -15.87 -0.04
N ALA A 151 8.01 -15.92 -0.10
CA ALA A 151 7.24 -17.16 0.03
C ALA A 151 7.57 -18.17 -1.07
N THR A 152 7.86 -17.73 -2.30
CA THR A 152 8.22 -18.62 -3.42
C THR A 152 9.72 -18.86 -3.61
N SER A 153 10.58 -18.15 -2.87
CA SER A 153 12.05 -18.21 -3.06
C SER A 153 12.74 -19.44 -2.46
N GLY A 154 12.02 -20.25 -1.67
CA GLY A 154 12.57 -21.44 -1.02
C GLY A 154 13.63 -21.14 0.05
N VAL A 155 13.77 -19.88 0.50
CA VAL A 155 14.71 -19.53 1.56
C VAL A 155 14.22 -20.03 2.92
N GLY A 156 15.15 -20.42 3.79
CA GLY A 156 14.81 -20.94 5.12
C GLY A 156 14.05 -19.91 5.98
N ALA A 157 13.25 -20.39 6.94
CA ALA A 157 12.39 -19.56 7.78
C ALA A 157 13.14 -18.41 8.50
N VAL A 158 14.34 -18.68 9.00
CA VAL A 158 15.19 -17.65 9.63
C VAL A 158 15.57 -16.56 8.63
N ALA A 159 15.90 -16.94 7.39
CA ALA A 159 16.25 -15.98 6.34
C ALA A 159 15.04 -15.12 5.95
N VAL A 160 13.82 -15.67 5.92
CA VAL A 160 12.59 -14.89 5.73
C VAL A 160 12.45 -13.80 6.79
N VAL A 161 12.59 -14.17 8.07
CA VAL A 161 12.49 -13.20 9.19
C VAL A 161 13.52 -12.10 9.04
N VAL A 162 14.79 -12.46 8.78
CA VAL A 162 15.88 -11.49 8.63
C VAL A 162 15.65 -10.58 7.43
N LEU A 163 15.19 -11.12 6.30
CA LEU A 163 14.93 -10.35 5.09
C LEU A 163 13.72 -9.42 5.24
N LEU A 164 12.65 -9.85 5.90
CA LEU A 164 11.50 -8.98 6.21
C LEU A 164 11.88 -7.90 7.21
N ALA A 165 12.66 -8.22 8.24
CA ALA A 165 13.17 -7.23 9.17
C ALA A 165 14.06 -6.20 8.45
N GLY A 166 14.99 -6.66 7.61
CA GLY A 166 15.83 -5.82 6.78
C GLY A 166 15.02 -4.92 5.83
N TYR A 167 13.99 -5.48 5.19
CA TYR A 167 13.04 -4.72 4.38
C TYR A 167 12.38 -3.60 5.19
N CYS A 168 11.84 -3.91 6.38
CA CYS A 168 11.18 -2.92 7.24
C CYS A 168 12.15 -1.83 7.69
N LEU A 169 13.43 -2.17 7.94
CA LEU A 169 14.46 -1.18 8.29
C LEU A 169 14.77 -0.25 7.11
N VAL A 170 14.95 -0.78 5.91
CA VAL A 170 15.15 0.03 4.69
C VAL A 170 13.94 0.93 4.44
N MET A 171 12.73 0.42 4.68
CA MET A 171 11.49 1.16 4.53
C MET A 171 11.41 2.39 5.47
N VAL A 172 11.80 2.27 6.74
CA VAL A 172 11.73 3.40 7.70
C VAL A 172 12.96 4.29 7.69
N LEU A 173 14.07 3.83 7.09
CA LEU A 173 15.35 4.53 7.08
C LEU A 173 15.25 6.00 6.62
N PRO A 174 14.55 6.34 5.51
CA PRO A 174 14.47 7.75 5.08
C PRO A 174 13.82 8.66 6.12
N ALA A 175 12.78 8.18 6.82
CA ALA A 175 12.11 8.96 7.86
C ALA A 175 13.02 9.17 9.09
N VAL A 176 13.81 8.16 9.47
CA VAL A 176 14.82 8.28 10.53
C VAL A 176 15.90 9.30 10.14
N LEU A 177 16.37 9.27 8.90
CA LEU A 177 17.35 10.23 8.38
C LEU A 177 16.79 11.66 8.36
N LEU A 178 15.53 11.85 7.94
CA LEU A 178 14.86 13.15 7.98
C LEU A 178 14.69 13.68 9.41
N LEU A 179 14.34 12.80 10.36
CA LEU A 179 14.28 13.16 11.77
C LEU A 179 15.65 13.62 12.29
N ALA A 180 16.70 12.84 12.04
CA ALA A 180 18.06 13.19 12.45
C ALA A 180 18.52 14.52 11.83
N ALA A 181 18.24 14.73 10.54
CA ALA A 181 18.54 15.98 9.85
C ALA A 181 17.78 17.17 10.44
N ARG A 182 16.47 17.02 10.71
CA ARG A 182 15.64 18.08 11.29
C ARG A 182 16.10 18.46 12.70
N VAL A 183 16.55 17.49 13.50
CA VAL A 183 17.11 17.75 14.84
C VAL A 183 18.49 18.44 14.73
N ALA A 184 19.34 18.03 13.80
CA ALA A 184 20.69 18.58 13.66
C ALA A 184 20.73 19.98 13.02
N ARG A 185 19.90 20.22 11.99
CA ARG A 185 19.90 21.45 11.19
C ARG A 185 18.48 21.91 10.83
N PRO A 186 17.70 22.38 11.83
CA PRO A 186 16.29 22.69 11.63
C PRO A 186 16.04 23.69 10.50
N ALA A 187 16.80 24.80 10.45
CA ALA A 187 16.62 25.87 9.47
C ALA A 187 16.85 25.43 8.00
N LEU A 188 17.70 24.43 7.76
CA LEU A 188 17.98 23.95 6.40
C LEU A 188 16.95 22.92 5.92
N VAL A 189 16.40 22.14 6.86
CA VAL A 189 15.56 20.97 6.54
C VAL A 189 14.09 21.36 6.43
N GLU A 190 13.65 22.37 7.17
CA GLU A 190 12.27 22.89 7.15
C GLU A 190 11.76 23.26 5.74
N PRO A 191 12.50 24.01 4.89
CA PRO A 191 12.04 24.29 3.53
C PRO A 191 11.98 23.03 2.66
N VAL A 192 12.85 22.04 2.90
CA VAL A 192 12.84 20.76 2.17
C VAL A 192 11.62 19.93 2.57
N LEU A 193 11.34 19.83 3.87
CA LEU A 193 10.16 19.14 4.39
C LEU A 193 8.87 19.79 3.87
N ALA A 194 8.80 21.12 3.82
CA ALA A 194 7.64 21.83 3.30
C ALA A 194 7.42 21.55 1.80
N ARG A 195 8.50 21.54 0.99
CA ARG A 195 8.46 21.15 -0.43
C ARG A 195 8.03 19.70 -0.60
N LEU A 196 8.56 18.80 0.21
CA LEU A 196 8.22 17.38 0.18
C LEU A 196 6.74 17.17 0.53
N ASN A 197 6.24 17.83 1.58
CA ASN A 197 4.82 17.80 1.94
C ASN A 197 3.92 18.30 0.80
N ALA A 198 4.25 19.44 0.20
CA ALA A 198 3.49 19.98 -0.94
C ALA A 198 3.54 19.04 -2.16
N TRP A 199 4.70 18.45 -2.45
CA TRP A 199 4.88 17.48 -3.53
C TRP A 199 4.05 16.21 -3.27
N ILE A 200 4.10 15.64 -2.06
CA ILE A 200 3.32 14.45 -1.70
C ILE A 200 1.83 14.75 -1.84
N VAL A 201 1.33 15.85 -1.27
CA VAL A 201 -0.11 16.20 -1.34
C VAL A 201 -0.57 16.36 -2.79
N THR A 202 0.27 16.90 -3.67
CA THR A 202 -0.09 17.14 -5.09
C THR A 202 0.08 15.90 -5.98
N LYS A 203 0.98 14.97 -5.65
CA LYS A 203 1.31 13.81 -6.49
C LYS A 203 0.77 12.47 -5.97
N ALA A 204 0.50 12.35 -4.67
CA ALA A 204 0.03 11.10 -4.05
C ALA A 204 -1.26 10.59 -4.68
N GLY A 205 -2.23 11.48 -4.96
CA GLY A 205 -3.49 11.08 -5.59
C GLY A 205 -3.28 10.40 -6.95
N ASN A 206 -2.38 10.95 -7.78
CA ASN A 206 -2.04 10.38 -9.08
C ASN A 206 -1.31 9.03 -8.94
N ALA A 207 -0.34 8.94 -8.03
CA ALA A 207 0.40 7.69 -7.79
C ALA A 207 -0.51 6.55 -7.31
N LEU A 208 -1.43 6.83 -6.38
CA LEU A 208 -2.44 5.86 -5.93
C LEU A 208 -3.33 5.39 -7.07
N GLY A 209 -3.77 6.30 -7.95
CA GLY A 209 -4.50 5.96 -9.16
C GLY A 209 -3.72 4.97 -10.02
N TRP A 210 -2.47 5.25 -10.33
CA TRP A 210 -1.62 4.34 -11.12
C TRP A 210 -1.42 2.97 -10.47
N ILE A 211 -1.13 2.92 -9.17
CA ILE A 211 -0.95 1.66 -8.44
C ILE A 211 -2.25 0.85 -8.47
N LEU A 212 -3.39 1.48 -8.17
CA LEU A 212 -4.70 0.83 -8.19
C LEU A 212 -5.06 0.34 -9.59
N GLY A 213 -4.71 1.10 -10.63
CA GLY A 213 -4.92 0.74 -12.03
C GLY A 213 -4.09 -0.47 -12.45
N ILE A 214 -2.78 -0.48 -12.16
CA ILE A 214 -1.89 -1.60 -12.48
C ILE A 214 -2.31 -2.85 -11.71
N ALA A 215 -2.56 -2.74 -10.41
CA ALA A 215 -3.00 -3.86 -9.58
C ALA A 215 -4.34 -4.43 -10.09
N GLY A 216 -5.33 -3.56 -10.33
CA GLY A 216 -6.63 -3.95 -10.85
C GLY A 216 -6.54 -4.64 -12.21
N PHE A 217 -5.72 -4.12 -13.12
CA PHE A 217 -5.47 -4.74 -14.42
C PHE A 217 -4.83 -6.13 -14.29
N LEU A 218 -3.80 -6.29 -13.47
CA LEU A 218 -3.12 -7.58 -13.28
C LEU A 218 -4.07 -8.63 -12.68
N ILE A 219 -4.87 -8.25 -11.67
CA ILE A 219 -5.87 -9.13 -11.04
C ILE A 219 -6.95 -9.54 -12.05
N ALA A 220 -7.45 -8.59 -12.84
CA ALA A 220 -8.47 -8.85 -13.86
C ALA A 220 -7.93 -9.76 -14.97
N ARG A 221 -6.70 -9.50 -15.44
CA ARG A 221 -6.03 -10.30 -16.47
C ARG A 221 -5.83 -11.74 -16.02
N ASP A 222 -5.36 -11.96 -14.79
CA ASP A 222 -5.17 -13.30 -14.23
C ASP A 222 -6.48 -14.10 -14.20
N ALA A 223 -7.55 -13.49 -13.69
CA ALA A 223 -8.87 -14.11 -13.66
C ALA A 223 -9.41 -14.41 -15.08
N ALA A 224 -9.22 -13.48 -16.02
CA ALA A 224 -9.64 -13.68 -17.41
C ALA A 224 -8.90 -14.84 -18.08
N ALA A 225 -7.61 -15.01 -17.80
CA ALA A 225 -6.82 -16.13 -18.30
C ALA A 225 -7.31 -17.47 -17.73
N ARG A 226 -7.56 -17.53 -16.41
CA ARG A 226 -8.07 -18.73 -15.73
C ARG A 226 -9.52 -19.07 -16.10
N LEU A 227 -10.27 -18.10 -16.61
CA LEU A 227 -11.63 -18.29 -17.16
C LEU A 227 -11.64 -18.65 -18.66
N GLU A 228 -10.47 -18.77 -19.31
CA GLU A 228 -10.33 -19.03 -20.75
C GLU A 228 -11.06 -18.00 -21.64
N LEU A 229 -11.25 -16.78 -21.13
CA LEU A 229 -11.95 -15.71 -21.84
C LEU A 229 -11.20 -15.26 -23.11
N PHE A 230 -9.89 -15.43 -23.16
CA PHE A 230 -9.08 -15.09 -24.33
C PHE A 230 -9.28 -16.06 -25.50
N ASP A 231 -9.57 -17.33 -25.22
CA ASP A 231 -9.85 -18.35 -26.25
C ASP A 231 -11.24 -18.18 -26.87
N LEU A 232 -12.17 -17.55 -26.14
CA LEU A 232 -13.51 -17.19 -26.62
C LEU A 232 -13.50 -15.95 -27.54
N ILE A 233 -12.49 -15.08 -27.43
CA ILE A 233 -12.36 -13.85 -28.25
C ILE A 233 -11.58 -14.14 -29.56
N GLY A 234 -10.79 -15.22 -29.58
CA GLY A 234 -10.01 -15.64 -30.75
C GLY A 234 -10.77 -16.52 -31.76
N ARG A 235 -12.06 -16.79 -31.55
CA ARG A 235 -12.97 -17.48 -32.48
C ARG A 235 -13.94 -16.49 -33.10
#